data_AF-A0A2N0RJT9-F1
#
_entry.id   AF-A0A2N0RJT9-F1
#
_cell.length_a   1.000
_cell.length_b   1.000
_cell.length_c   1.000
_cell.angle_alpha   90.00
_cell.angle_beta   90.00
_cell.angle_gamma   90.00
#
_symmetry.space_group_name_H-M   'P 1'
#
loop_
_entity.id
_entity.type
_entity.pdbx_description
1 polymer ?
#
loop_
_entity_poly.entity_id
_entity_poly.type
_entity_poly.pdbx_seq_one_letter_code
_entity_poly.pdbx_strand_id
1 'polypeptide(L)'
;MKNIKFNDENFLKNFLICFYYKIIETNDLNNFENSSNKWIKYILESNNKNSEKVLKIMENHKESKFWFTSFIGFFYQLGIGCDIDKEKALTLYFLSINNEIENDSSYNEDFNKLCLTKDFDYSFVSLRNKNIIIGKYLLSLFYYKDIILDINYKQNKLAMSLKLAKKGDLEAQYNLAICYMDGKGVRKDKKKALKWFLKSENKYFKIILNKNEREFKRILKLAIENDSTAQNNMGNFYKYGKGTDRNEKKAFEWYTKSAIAGCADGQCNLGFCYANGIGTAKDNKKAFEWYTKSAIAGCANGQCNLGFCYANGIGTAKDDNKAFEWYLKSAENEFEIAQNYIGDCYNYGIGTDKDKDKAIYWYKKALDNGIREAKDKLDYIYWMIIED
;
A
#
# COMPACT_ATOMS: atom_id res chain seq x y z
N MET A 1 -10.07 -23.52 -52.53
CA MET A 1 -9.66 -24.25 -51.32
C MET A 1 -8.57 -25.24 -51.71
N LYS A 2 -7.33 -25.08 -51.22
CA LYS A 2 -6.28 -26.12 -51.37
C LYS A 2 -6.46 -27.11 -50.22
N ASN A 3 -6.68 -28.39 -50.53
CA ASN A 3 -6.78 -29.45 -49.51
C ASN A 3 -5.47 -29.49 -48.70
N ILE A 4 -5.57 -29.30 -47.38
CA ILE A 4 -4.46 -29.48 -46.44
C ILE A 4 -4.08 -30.96 -46.46
N LYS A 5 -2.78 -31.28 -46.53
CA LYS A 5 -2.34 -32.68 -46.45
C LYS A 5 -2.72 -33.24 -45.07
N PHE A 6 -3.25 -34.46 -45.00
CA PHE A 6 -3.67 -35.10 -43.75
C PHE A 6 -2.60 -35.04 -42.62
N ASN A 7 -1.32 -35.14 -42.99
CA ASN A 7 -0.20 -35.02 -42.05
C ASN A 7 -0.06 -33.61 -41.43
N ASP A 8 -0.39 -32.56 -42.18
CA ASP A 8 -0.34 -31.17 -41.69
C ASP A 8 -1.50 -30.88 -40.73
N GLU A 9 -2.68 -31.45 -40.96
CA GLU A 9 -3.84 -31.29 -40.07
C GLU A 9 -3.61 -31.94 -38.70
N ASN A 10 -3.11 -33.19 -38.67
CA ASN A 10 -2.79 -33.87 -37.42
C ASN A 10 -1.69 -33.15 -36.63
N PHE A 11 -0.69 -32.59 -37.32
CA PHE A 11 0.32 -31.74 -36.69
C PHE A 11 -0.30 -30.52 -36.01
N LEU A 12 -1.16 -29.76 -36.72
CA LEU A 12 -1.76 -28.55 -36.17
C LEU A 12 -2.63 -28.81 -34.94
N LYS A 13 -3.46 -29.87 -34.97
CA LYS A 13 -4.29 -30.25 -33.83
C LYS A 13 -3.44 -30.61 -32.62
N ASN A 14 -2.40 -31.42 -32.82
CA ASN A 14 -1.44 -31.74 -31.76
C ASN A 14 -0.74 -30.50 -31.21
N PHE A 15 -0.36 -29.59 -32.10
CA PHE A 15 0.36 -28.39 -31.70
C PHE A 15 -0.48 -27.50 -30.78
N LEU A 16 -1.76 -27.31 -31.12
CA LEU A 16 -2.72 -26.61 -30.28
C LEU A 16 -2.89 -27.30 -28.92
N ILE A 17 -3.08 -28.63 -28.91
CA ILE A 17 -3.24 -29.41 -27.68
C ILE A 17 -2.02 -29.29 -26.77
N CYS A 18 -0.81 -29.41 -27.33
CA CYS A 18 0.42 -29.27 -26.55
C CYS A 18 0.59 -27.84 -26.01
N PHE A 19 0.20 -26.81 -26.77
CA PHE A 19 0.24 -25.44 -26.28
C PHE A 19 -0.76 -25.20 -25.13
N TYR A 20 -1.95 -25.77 -25.23
CA TYR A 20 -2.93 -25.79 -24.15
C TYR A 20 -2.37 -26.40 -22.86
N TYR A 21 -1.75 -27.58 -22.94
CA TYR A 21 -1.14 -28.20 -21.75
C TYR A 21 -0.01 -27.35 -21.17
N LYS A 22 0.80 -26.72 -22.03
CA LYS A 22 1.84 -25.78 -21.58
C LYS A 22 1.28 -24.60 -20.80
N ILE A 23 0.11 -24.09 -21.19
CA ILE A 23 -0.60 -23.03 -20.44
C ILE A 23 -1.09 -23.52 -19.08
N ILE A 24 -1.59 -24.74 -18.98
CA ILE A 24 -2.12 -25.27 -17.72
C ILE A 24 -1.01 -25.67 -16.74
N GLU A 25 0.12 -26.14 -17.26
CA GLU A 25 1.26 -26.58 -16.46
C GLU A 25 2.21 -25.43 -16.05
N THR A 26 2.02 -24.22 -16.60
CA THR A 26 2.93 -23.11 -16.31
C THR A 26 2.72 -22.53 -14.92
N ASN A 27 3.79 -22.54 -14.13
CA ASN A 27 3.85 -21.86 -12.82
C ASN A 27 4.70 -20.58 -12.87
N ASP A 28 5.35 -20.29 -14.00
CA ASP A 28 6.25 -19.15 -14.17
C ASP A 28 5.69 -18.16 -15.22
N LEU A 29 4.84 -17.26 -14.72
CA LEU A 29 4.22 -16.19 -15.53
C LEU A 29 5.25 -15.16 -16.03
N ASN A 30 6.37 -14.96 -15.32
CA ASN A 30 7.41 -14.02 -15.74
C ASN A 30 8.08 -14.47 -17.04
N ASN A 31 8.36 -15.77 -17.14
CA ASN A 31 9.04 -16.36 -18.29
C ASN A 31 8.09 -17.06 -19.27
N PHE A 32 6.77 -16.98 -19.07
CA PHE A 32 5.81 -17.71 -19.90
C PHE A 32 5.96 -17.39 -21.40
N GLU A 33 6.00 -16.11 -21.79
CA GLU A 33 6.14 -15.71 -23.19
C GLU A 33 7.46 -16.20 -23.80
N ASN A 34 8.58 -15.98 -23.09
CA ASN A 34 9.90 -16.37 -23.54
C ASN A 34 10.06 -17.89 -23.64
N SER A 35 9.58 -18.63 -22.64
CA SER A 35 9.65 -20.10 -22.62
C SER A 35 8.71 -20.73 -23.65
N SER A 36 7.55 -20.12 -23.90
CA SER A 36 6.62 -20.53 -24.95
C SER A 36 7.16 -20.25 -26.35
N ASN A 37 7.82 -19.10 -26.56
CA ASN A 37 8.50 -18.80 -27.82
C ASN A 37 9.57 -19.84 -28.16
N LYS A 38 10.47 -20.14 -27.20
CA LYS A 38 11.52 -21.15 -27.36
C LYS A 38 10.93 -22.54 -27.65
N TRP A 39 9.88 -22.90 -26.93
CA TRP A 39 9.20 -24.17 -27.11
C TRP A 39 8.54 -24.28 -28.49
N ILE A 40 7.85 -23.24 -28.97
CA ILE A 40 7.25 -23.20 -30.31
C ILE A 40 8.32 -23.39 -31.39
N LYS A 41 9.45 -22.67 -31.29
CA LYS A 41 10.56 -22.81 -32.25
C LYS A 41 11.10 -24.25 -32.29
N TYR A 42 11.32 -24.85 -31.12
CA TYR A 42 11.76 -26.25 -31.02
C TYR A 42 10.77 -27.24 -31.67
N ILE A 43 9.46 -27.09 -31.43
CA ILE A 43 8.44 -27.98 -32.02
C ILE A 43 8.41 -27.83 -33.55
N LEU A 44 8.54 -26.62 -34.06
CA LEU A 44 8.59 -26.37 -35.50
C LEU A 44 9.85 -26.97 -36.15
N GLU A 45 11.01 -26.75 -35.55
CA GLU A 45 12.30 -27.28 -36.03
C GLU A 45 12.32 -28.82 -36.02
N SER A 46 11.90 -29.46 -34.93
CA SER A 46 11.87 -30.93 -34.80
C SER A 46 10.93 -31.62 -35.80
N ASN A 47 9.93 -30.91 -36.32
CA ASN A 47 9.00 -31.41 -37.32
C ASN A 47 9.31 -30.92 -38.75
N ASN A 48 10.48 -30.28 -38.98
CA ASN A 48 10.87 -29.68 -40.26
C ASN A 48 9.80 -28.72 -40.82
N LYS A 49 9.15 -27.94 -39.95
CA LYS A 49 8.11 -26.98 -40.31
C LYS A 49 8.64 -25.55 -40.27
N ASN A 50 8.33 -24.78 -41.32
CA ASN A 50 8.61 -23.34 -41.33
C ASN A 50 7.45 -22.57 -40.66
N SER A 51 7.78 -21.64 -39.76
CA SER A 51 6.81 -20.88 -38.96
C SER A 51 5.81 -20.09 -39.81
N GLU A 52 6.27 -19.39 -40.85
CA GLU A 52 5.42 -18.60 -41.76
C GLU A 52 4.44 -19.52 -42.51
N LYS A 53 4.92 -20.69 -42.98
CA LYS A 53 4.05 -21.68 -43.64
C LYS A 53 3.01 -22.24 -42.67
N VAL A 54 3.39 -22.58 -41.44
CA VAL A 54 2.46 -23.11 -40.42
C VAL A 54 1.41 -22.07 -40.07
N LEU A 55 1.81 -20.81 -39.86
CA LEU A 55 0.89 -19.70 -39.61
C LEU A 55 -0.13 -19.57 -40.74
N LYS A 56 0.33 -19.55 -42.00
CA LYS A 56 -0.57 -19.49 -43.18
C LYS A 56 -1.52 -20.69 -43.27
N ILE A 57 -1.08 -21.89 -42.90
CA ILE A 57 -1.98 -23.07 -42.88
C ILE A 57 -3.03 -22.92 -41.77
N MET A 58 -2.64 -22.45 -40.57
CA MET A 58 -3.59 -22.19 -39.48
C MET A 58 -4.61 -21.13 -39.87
N GLU A 59 -4.19 -20.03 -40.50
CA GLU A 59 -5.09 -18.96 -40.94
C GLU A 59 -6.08 -19.40 -42.03
N ASN A 60 -5.62 -20.22 -42.98
CA ASN A 60 -6.45 -20.69 -44.10
C ASN A 60 -7.25 -21.97 -43.79
N HIS A 61 -7.15 -22.50 -42.58
CA HIS A 61 -7.86 -23.71 -42.17
C HIS A 61 -9.38 -23.46 -42.14
N LYS A 62 -10.19 -24.41 -42.62
CA LYS A 62 -11.65 -24.25 -42.67
C LYS A 62 -12.27 -24.03 -41.27
N GLU A 63 -11.75 -24.69 -40.23
CA GLU A 63 -12.10 -24.45 -38.82
C GLU A 63 -11.22 -23.41 -38.09
N SER A 64 -10.42 -22.60 -38.79
CA SER A 64 -9.44 -21.67 -38.16
C SER A 64 -10.07 -20.79 -37.08
N LYS A 65 -11.24 -20.23 -37.40
CA LYS A 65 -12.04 -19.40 -36.49
C LYS A 65 -12.22 -20.08 -35.13
N PHE A 66 -12.51 -21.37 -35.12
CA PHE A 66 -12.84 -22.14 -33.91
C PHE A 66 -11.61 -22.74 -33.21
N TRP A 67 -10.62 -23.21 -33.96
CA TRP A 67 -9.51 -23.98 -33.38
C TRP A 67 -8.26 -23.16 -33.13
N PHE A 68 -7.94 -22.18 -33.98
CA PHE A 68 -6.60 -21.61 -34.01
C PHE A 68 -6.54 -20.13 -33.69
N THR A 69 -7.66 -19.41 -33.61
CA THR A 69 -7.68 -17.95 -33.43
C THR A 69 -6.79 -17.46 -32.28
N SER A 70 -6.93 -18.00 -31.06
CA SER A 70 -6.07 -17.56 -29.95
C SER A 70 -4.61 -17.94 -30.15
N PHE A 71 -4.34 -19.10 -30.74
CA PHE A 71 -2.98 -19.56 -30.96
C PHE A 71 -2.27 -18.76 -32.06
N ILE A 72 -2.98 -18.42 -33.14
CA ILE A 72 -2.56 -17.46 -34.17
C ILE A 72 -2.30 -16.09 -33.53
N GLY A 73 -3.17 -15.65 -32.62
CA GLY A 73 -2.95 -14.41 -31.86
C GLY A 73 -1.60 -14.41 -31.14
N PHE A 74 -1.22 -15.54 -30.53
CA PHE A 74 0.07 -15.69 -29.87
C PHE A 74 1.26 -15.60 -30.83
N PHE A 75 1.12 -16.09 -32.07
CA PHE A 75 2.15 -15.95 -33.11
C PHE A 75 2.36 -14.47 -33.46
N TYR A 76 1.29 -13.70 -33.64
CA TYR A 76 1.36 -12.26 -33.88
C TYR A 76 1.90 -11.48 -32.68
N GLN A 77 1.57 -11.87 -31.45
CA GLN A 77 2.09 -11.23 -30.24
C GLN A 77 3.62 -11.34 -30.13
N LEU A 78 4.20 -12.46 -30.58
CA LEU A 78 5.62 -12.76 -30.46
C LEU A 78 6.42 -12.64 -31.76
N GLY A 79 5.76 -12.35 -32.89
CA GLY A 79 6.39 -12.28 -34.21
C GLY A 79 6.92 -13.64 -34.71
N ILE A 80 6.14 -14.72 -34.53
CA ILE A 80 6.53 -16.06 -34.94
C ILE A 80 6.09 -16.30 -36.38
N GLY A 81 7.03 -16.15 -37.33
CA GLY A 81 6.73 -16.33 -38.76
C GLY A 81 5.90 -15.20 -39.38
N CYS A 82 5.81 -14.06 -38.68
CA CYS A 82 5.19 -12.81 -39.11
C CYS A 82 5.81 -11.63 -38.33
N ASP A 83 5.48 -10.41 -38.74
CA ASP A 83 5.80 -9.22 -37.96
C ASP A 83 4.98 -9.16 -36.67
N ILE A 84 5.55 -8.54 -35.64
CA ILE A 84 4.88 -8.37 -34.35
C ILE A 84 3.66 -7.45 -34.53
N ASP A 85 2.47 -7.97 -34.23
CA ASP A 85 1.21 -7.24 -34.30
C ASP A 85 0.34 -7.56 -33.07
N LYS A 86 0.48 -6.70 -32.04
CA LYS A 86 -0.21 -6.90 -30.77
C LYS A 86 -1.70 -6.57 -30.85
N GLU A 87 -2.12 -5.68 -31.74
CA GLU A 87 -3.53 -5.32 -31.92
C GLU A 87 -4.30 -6.46 -32.59
N LYS A 88 -3.69 -7.08 -33.61
CA LYS A 88 -4.22 -8.28 -34.24
C LYS A 88 -4.24 -9.46 -33.28
N ALA A 89 -3.18 -9.64 -32.47
CA ALA A 89 -3.16 -10.66 -31.42
C ALA A 89 -4.33 -10.51 -30.45
N LEU A 90 -4.56 -9.29 -29.96
CA LEU A 90 -5.67 -8.97 -29.06
C LEU A 90 -7.03 -9.27 -29.69
N THR A 91 -7.22 -8.84 -30.94
CA THR A 91 -8.46 -9.08 -31.70
C THR A 91 -8.75 -10.58 -31.83
N LEU A 92 -7.71 -11.38 -32.11
CA LEU A 92 -7.81 -12.83 -32.23
C LEU A 92 -8.09 -13.51 -30.89
N TYR A 93 -7.56 -13.01 -29.77
CA TYR A 93 -7.93 -13.49 -28.43
C TYR A 93 -9.40 -13.23 -28.13
N PHE A 94 -9.92 -12.03 -28.40
CA PHE A 94 -11.34 -11.73 -28.23
C PHE A 94 -12.23 -12.61 -29.12
N LEU A 95 -11.84 -12.78 -30.39
CA LEU A 95 -12.57 -13.61 -31.33
C LEU A 95 -12.67 -15.06 -30.84
N SER A 96 -11.61 -15.61 -30.26
CA SER A 96 -11.62 -16.97 -29.73
C SER A 96 -12.64 -17.17 -28.60
N ILE A 97 -12.87 -16.15 -27.77
CA ILE A 97 -13.79 -16.19 -26.63
C ILE A 97 -15.23 -16.00 -27.10
N ASN A 98 -15.46 -15.09 -28.04
CA ASN A 98 -16.79 -14.73 -28.53
C ASN A 98 -17.34 -15.66 -29.61
N ASN A 99 -16.62 -16.73 -29.98
CA ASN A 99 -17.06 -17.75 -30.92
C ASN A 99 -18.05 -18.77 -30.28
N GLU A 100 -19.10 -18.28 -29.62
CA GLU A 100 -20.23 -19.10 -29.18
C GLU A 100 -21.08 -19.49 -30.40
N ILE A 101 -21.42 -20.77 -30.51
CA ILE A 101 -22.31 -21.28 -31.57
C ILE A 101 -23.73 -20.88 -31.14
N GLU A 102 -24.45 -20.16 -32.01
CA GLU A 102 -25.90 -20.01 -31.87
C GLU A 102 -26.54 -21.41 -31.86
N ASN A 103 -27.06 -21.81 -30.69
CA ASN A 103 -28.07 -22.85 -30.47
C ASN A 103 -28.15 -23.97 -31.53
N ASP A 104 -27.13 -24.83 -31.61
CA ASP A 104 -27.29 -26.15 -32.24
C ASP A 104 -27.14 -27.20 -31.13
N SER A 105 -28.27 -27.78 -30.73
CA SER A 105 -28.44 -28.68 -29.58
C SER A 105 -27.72 -30.04 -29.71
N SER A 106 -26.92 -30.22 -30.77
CA SER A 106 -26.12 -31.42 -31.01
C SER A 106 -24.72 -31.41 -30.39
N TYR A 107 -24.25 -30.27 -29.85
CA TYR A 107 -22.88 -30.12 -29.33
C TYR A 107 -22.77 -29.65 -27.88
N ASN A 108 -23.89 -29.58 -27.14
CA ASN A 108 -23.89 -29.22 -25.72
C ASN A 108 -23.51 -30.42 -24.85
N GLU A 109 -22.23 -30.78 -24.82
CA GLU A 109 -21.69 -31.48 -23.66
C GLU A 109 -21.41 -30.47 -22.54
N ASP A 110 -21.99 -30.76 -21.37
CA ASP A 110 -21.89 -29.99 -20.13
C ASP A 110 -20.44 -29.52 -19.87
N PHE A 111 -20.26 -28.21 -19.70
CA PHE A 111 -18.97 -27.57 -19.39
C PHE A 111 -18.32 -28.14 -18.11
N ASN A 112 -19.13 -28.74 -17.23
CA ASN A 112 -18.70 -29.38 -15.98
C ASN A 112 -18.28 -30.86 -16.13
N LYS A 113 -18.36 -31.44 -17.34
CA LYS A 113 -18.15 -32.87 -17.58
C LYS A 113 -16.87 -33.23 -18.36
N LEU A 114 -16.06 -32.25 -18.77
CA LEU A 114 -14.78 -32.53 -19.42
C LEU A 114 -13.78 -33.10 -18.41
N CYS A 115 -13.78 -34.44 -18.34
CA CYS A 115 -12.86 -35.24 -17.55
C CYS A 115 -11.39 -34.94 -17.88
N LEU A 116 -10.58 -35.00 -16.82
CA LEU A 116 -9.12 -35.08 -16.80
C LEU A 116 -8.63 -36.41 -17.42
N THR A 117 -8.89 -36.68 -18.68
CA THR A 117 -8.26 -37.80 -19.39
C THR A 117 -7.08 -37.30 -20.21
N LYS A 118 -5.94 -37.99 -20.08
CA LYS A 118 -4.69 -37.75 -20.82
C LYS A 118 -4.75 -38.24 -22.27
N ASP A 119 -5.95 -38.46 -22.81
CA ASP A 119 -6.14 -38.92 -24.17
C ASP A 119 -6.25 -37.70 -25.09
N PHE A 120 -5.49 -37.72 -26.20
CA PHE A 120 -5.54 -36.68 -27.23
C PHE A 120 -6.90 -36.72 -27.92
N ASP A 121 -7.91 -36.09 -27.32
CA ASP A 121 -9.22 -35.92 -27.93
C ASP A 121 -9.16 -34.84 -29.02
N TYR A 122 -9.27 -35.31 -30.26
CA TYR A 122 -9.28 -34.50 -31.48
C TYR A 122 -10.70 -34.08 -31.91
N SER A 123 -11.72 -34.28 -31.07
CA SER A 123 -13.07 -33.84 -31.35
C SER A 123 -13.12 -32.32 -31.59
N PHE A 124 -14.02 -31.90 -32.47
CA PHE A 124 -14.18 -30.48 -32.81
C PHE A 124 -14.45 -29.62 -31.55
N VAL A 125 -15.33 -30.11 -30.67
CA VAL A 125 -15.71 -29.45 -29.42
C VAL A 125 -14.50 -29.31 -28.49
N SER A 126 -13.68 -30.36 -28.38
CA SER A 126 -12.49 -30.37 -27.52
C SER A 126 -11.41 -29.39 -27.97
N LEU A 127 -11.10 -29.35 -29.28
CA LEU A 127 -10.14 -28.38 -29.84
C LEU A 127 -10.64 -26.94 -29.70
N ARG A 128 -11.93 -26.70 -29.93
CA ARG A 128 -12.57 -25.38 -29.72
C ARG A 128 -12.45 -24.95 -28.25
N ASN A 129 -12.78 -25.83 -27.30
CA ASN A 129 -12.71 -25.51 -25.87
C ASN A 129 -11.28 -25.18 -25.43
N LYS A 130 -10.29 -25.94 -25.93
CA LYS A 130 -8.86 -25.63 -25.69
C LYS A 130 -8.48 -24.25 -26.23
N ASN A 131 -8.90 -23.91 -27.44
CA ASN A 131 -8.67 -22.58 -28.04
C ASN A 131 -9.31 -21.46 -27.22
N ILE A 132 -10.52 -21.65 -26.69
CA ILE A 132 -11.19 -20.68 -25.80
C ILE A 132 -10.38 -20.48 -24.50
N ILE A 133 -9.89 -21.56 -23.89
CA ILE A 133 -9.10 -21.49 -22.65
C ILE A 133 -7.78 -20.76 -22.90
N ILE A 134 -7.09 -21.08 -24.00
CA ILE A 134 -5.88 -20.39 -24.44
C ILE A 134 -6.19 -18.88 -24.61
N GLY A 135 -7.26 -18.54 -25.30
CA GLY A 135 -7.71 -17.14 -25.49
C GLY A 135 -7.95 -16.40 -24.18
N LYS A 136 -8.72 -16.99 -23.26
CA LYS A 136 -8.98 -16.42 -21.93
C LYS A 136 -7.70 -16.19 -21.14
N TYR A 137 -6.78 -17.15 -21.18
CA TYR A 137 -5.50 -17.06 -20.48
C TYR A 137 -4.60 -15.96 -21.05
N LEU A 138 -4.41 -15.95 -22.38
CA LEU A 138 -3.56 -14.96 -23.06
C LEU A 138 -4.14 -13.55 -22.95
N LEU A 139 -5.46 -13.40 -23.03
CA LEU A 139 -6.14 -12.11 -22.82
C LEU A 139 -5.96 -11.62 -21.38
N SER A 140 -6.09 -12.51 -20.40
CA SER A 140 -5.84 -12.18 -18.99
C SER A 140 -4.40 -11.75 -18.75
N LEU A 141 -3.42 -12.46 -19.33
CA LEU A 141 -2.03 -12.03 -19.30
C LEU A 141 -1.84 -10.67 -19.98
N PHE A 142 -2.46 -10.43 -21.13
CA PHE A 142 -2.31 -9.18 -21.87
C PHE A 142 -2.73 -7.96 -21.04
N TYR A 143 -3.83 -8.06 -20.26
CA TYR A 143 -4.35 -6.95 -19.46
C TYR A 143 -3.85 -6.92 -18.01
N TYR A 144 -3.64 -8.07 -17.38
CA TYR A 144 -3.43 -8.16 -15.93
C TYR A 144 -2.04 -8.64 -15.53
N LYS A 145 -1.10 -8.85 -16.47
CA LYS A 145 0.26 -9.33 -16.15
C LYS A 145 0.91 -8.52 -15.03
N ASP A 146 0.91 -7.19 -15.11
CA ASP A 146 1.54 -6.35 -14.09
C ASP A 146 0.89 -6.50 -12.71
N ILE A 147 -0.45 -6.62 -12.67
CA ILE A 147 -1.21 -6.81 -11.44
C ILE A 147 -0.93 -8.20 -10.83
N ILE A 148 -0.94 -9.25 -11.66
CA ILE A 148 -0.67 -10.62 -11.22
C ILE A 148 0.76 -10.74 -10.69
N LEU A 149 1.73 -10.10 -11.36
CA LEU A 149 3.13 -10.09 -10.92
C LEU A 149 3.32 -9.33 -9.61
N ASP A 150 2.64 -8.20 -9.40
CA ASP A 150 2.66 -7.47 -8.13
C ASP A 150 2.06 -8.29 -6.97
N ILE A 151 0.95 -9.00 -7.21
CA ILE A 151 0.34 -9.90 -6.21
C ILE A 151 1.33 -11.00 -5.80
N ASN A 152 1.95 -11.67 -6.78
CA ASN A 152 2.92 -12.74 -6.52
C ASN A 152 4.15 -12.22 -5.78
N TYR A 153 4.65 -11.05 -6.14
CA TYR A 153 5.76 -10.41 -5.44
C TYR A 153 5.42 -10.13 -3.96
N LYS A 154 4.24 -9.55 -3.70
CA LYS A 154 3.75 -9.29 -2.33
C LYS A 154 3.61 -10.57 -1.51
N GLN A 155 3.08 -11.64 -2.10
CA GLN A 155 2.94 -12.94 -1.43
C GLN A 155 4.29 -13.57 -1.10
N ASN A 156 5.23 -13.56 -2.04
CA ASN A 156 6.59 -14.09 -1.83
C ASN A 156 7.33 -13.32 -0.72
N LYS A 157 7.22 -11.99 -0.72
CA LYS A 157 7.78 -11.14 0.34
C LYS A 157 7.21 -11.50 1.71
N LEU A 158 5.89 -11.69 1.82
CA LEU A 158 5.24 -12.12 3.06
C LEU A 158 5.70 -13.51 3.50
N ALA A 159 5.82 -14.47 2.58
CA ALA A 159 6.30 -15.81 2.88
C ALA A 159 7.73 -15.79 3.44
N MET A 160 8.60 -14.94 2.88
CA MET A 160 9.95 -14.70 3.39
C MET A 160 9.93 -14.08 4.79
N SER A 161 9.14 -13.03 5.01
CA SER A 161 8.96 -12.41 6.34
C SER A 161 8.45 -13.41 7.39
N LEU A 162 7.53 -14.31 7.01
CA LEU A 162 7.04 -15.36 7.91
C LEU A 162 8.14 -16.34 8.32
N LYS A 163 9.02 -16.72 7.38
CA LYS A 163 10.18 -17.58 7.67
C LYS A 163 11.13 -16.89 8.66
N LEU A 164 11.44 -15.60 8.45
CA LEU A 164 12.29 -14.82 9.34
C LEU A 164 11.66 -14.64 10.74
N ALA A 165 10.38 -14.31 10.80
CA ALA A 165 9.65 -14.14 12.06
C ALA A 165 9.66 -15.43 12.90
N LYS A 166 9.53 -16.60 12.25
CA LYS A 166 9.64 -17.92 12.90
C LYS A 166 11.05 -18.22 13.42
N LYS A 167 12.09 -17.70 12.75
CA LYS A 167 13.49 -17.81 13.20
C LYS A 167 13.86 -16.87 14.35
N GLY A 168 12.95 -15.99 14.77
CA GLY A 168 13.16 -15.09 15.91
C GLY A 168 13.51 -13.65 15.54
N ASP A 169 13.48 -13.29 14.26
CA ASP A 169 13.75 -11.92 13.82
C ASP A 169 12.66 -10.96 14.32
N LEU A 170 13.03 -10.03 15.22
CA LEU A 170 12.08 -9.17 15.93
C LEU A 170 11.36 -8.20 14.99
N GLU A 171 12.06 -7.70 13.97
CA GLU A 171 11.51 -6.77 12.99
C GLU A 171 10.50 -7.48 12.08
N ALA A 172 10.80 -8.69 11.62
CA ALA A 172 9.88 -9.53 10.87
C ALA A 172 8.66 -9.94 11.71
N GLN A 173 8.83 -10.17 13.02
CA GLN A 173 7.71 -10.44 13.94
C GLN A 173 6.79 -9.22 14.07
N TYR A 174 7.35 -8.02 14.24
CA TYR A 174 6.59 -6.78 14.30
C TYR A 174 5.85 -6.52 12.98
N ASN A 175 6.53 -6.63 11.84
CA ASN A 175 5.93 -6.44 10.52
C ASN A 175 4.82 -7.46 10.23
N LEU A 176 5.02 -8.72 10.62
CA LEU A 176 3.99 -9.75 10.50
C LEU A 176 2.77 -9.44 11.41
N ALA A 177 2.99 -8.86 12.58
CA ALA A 177 1.92 -8.40 13.45
C ALA A 177 1.08 -7.30 12.79
N ILE A 178 1.74 -6.31 12.17
CA ILE A 178 1.10 -5.24 11.37
C ILE A 178 0.28 -5.85 10.22
N CYS A 179 0.82 -6.85 9.51
CA CYS A 179 0.08 -7.56 8.47
C CYS A 179 -1.22 -8.19 8.98
N TYR A 180 -1.17 -8.91 10.11
CA TYR A 180 -2.37 -9.51 10.72
C TYR A 180 -3.35 -8.47 11.28
N MET A 181 -2.86 -7.33 11.74
CA MET A 181 -3.71 -6.23 12.23
C MET A 181 -4.44 -5.53 11.08
N ASP A 182 -3.71 -5.13 10.03
CA ASP A 182 -4.22 -4.34 8.91
C ASP A 182 -4.90 -5.20 7.84
N GLY A 183 -4.63 -6.51 7.79
CA GLY A 183 -5.09 -7.42 6.74
C GLY A 183 -4.27 -7.34 5.45
N LYS A 184 -3.02 -6.90 5.54
CA LYS A 184 -2.13 -6.72 4.38
C LYS A 184 -1.49 -8.06 3.99
N GLY A 185 -2.03 -8.69 2.95
CA GLY A 185 -1.55 -9.99 2.43
C GLY A 185 -1.98 -11.20 3.27
N VAL A 186 -2.66 -11.00 4.40
CA VAL A 186 -3.25 -12.03 5.26
C VAL A 186 -4.64 -11.61 5.70
N ARG A 187 -5.51 -12.56 6.03
CA ARG A 187 -6.78 -12.25 6.70
C ARG A 187 -6.51 -11.56 8.04
N LYS A 188 -7.25 -10.49 8.34
CA LYS A 188 -7.19 -9.81 9.64
C LYS A 188 -7.40 -10.82 10.77
N ASP A 189 -6.47 -10.83 11.71
CA ASP A 189 -6.49 -11.74 12.86
C ASP A 189 -5.85 -11.03 14.06
N LYS A 190 -6.71 -10.39 14.87
CA LYS A 190 -6.30 -9.60 16.04
C LYS A 190 -5.52 -10.43 17.07
N LYS A 191 -5.87 -11.72 17.23
CA LYS A 191 -5.19 -12.62 18.17
C LYS A 191 -3.78 -12.93 17.70
N LYS A 192 -3.59 -13.22 16.40
CA LYS A 192 -2.25 -13.41 15.82
C LYS A 192 -1.44 -12.12 15.82
N ALA A 193 -2.05 -10.98 15.51
CA ALA A 193 -1.39 -9.68 15.58
C ALA A 193 -0.82 -9.44 16.98
N LEU A 194 -1.65 -9.56 18.02
CA LEU A 194 -1.22 -9.41 19.41
C LEU A 194 -0.09 -10.39 19.76
N LYS A 195 -0.23 -11.67 19.39
CA LYS A 195 0.80 -12.68 19.64
C LYS A 195 2.15 -12.31 19.01
N TRP A 196 2.15 -11.80 17.77
CA TRP A 196 3.38 -11.45 17.06
C TRP A 196 4.00 -10.14 17.57
N PHE A 197 3.20 -9.14 17.93
CA PHE A 197 3.73 -7.94 18.62
C PHE A 197 4.38 -8.30 19.95
N LEU A 198 3.73 -9.12 20.78
CA LEU A 198 4.34 -9.50 22.07
C LEU A 198 5.62 -10.31 21.89
N LYS A 199 5.75 -11.06 20.80
CA LYS A 199 6.99 -11.75 20.45
C LYS A 199 8.10 -10.77 20.02
N SER A 200 7.76 -9.76 19.20
CA SER A 200 8.74 -8.75 18.76
C SER A 200 9.33 -7.96 19.93
N GLU A 201 8.59 -7.84 21.02
CA GLU A 201 9.01 -7.10 22.22
C GLU A 201 9.50 -8.00 23.38
N ASN A 202 9.52 -9.34 23.20
CA ASN A 202 9.73 -10.33 24.27
C ASN A 202 11.06 -10.17 25.04
N LYS A 203 12.12 -9.72 24.37
CA LYS A 203 13.42 -9.46 25.04
C LYS A 203 13.28 -8.40 26.15
N TYR A 204 12.40 -7.42 25.98
CA TYR A 204 12.27 -6.25 26.86
C TYR A 204 11.33 -6.48 28.03
N PHE A 205 10.27 -7.26 27.84
CA PHE A 205 9.40 -7.66 28.93
C PHE A 205 10.11 -8.47 30.01
N LYS A 206 11.22 -9.14 29.68
CA LYS A 206 12.07 -9.83 30.65
C LYS A 206 12.92 -8.88 31.52
N ILE A 207 13.15 -7.64 31.08
CA ILE A 207 14.10 -6.69 31.69
C ILE A 207 13.37 -5.62 32.53
N ILE A 208 12.16 -5.22 32.15
CA ILE A 208 11.45 -4.08 32.77
C ILE A 208 10.40 -4.57 33.78
N LEU A 209 10.45 -4.01 35.00
CA LEU A 209 9.49 -4.22 36.10
C LEU A 209 8.01 -4.25 35.65
N ASN A 210 7.29 -5.27 36.12
CA ASN A 210 5.91 -5.73 35.80
C ASN A 210 4.81 -4.67 35.50
N LYS A 211 4.94 -3.40 35.90
CA LYS A 211 3.89 -2.38 35.72
C LYS A 211 3.82 -1.86 34.28
N ASN A 212 4.97 -1.53 33.68
CA ASN A 212 5.03 -0.97 32.32
C ASN A 212 4.64 -2.01 31.26
N GLU A 213 4.94 -3.28 31.49
CA GLU A 213 4.53 -4.38 30.60
C GLU A 213 3.01 -4.56 30.57
N ARG A 214 2.35 -4.54 31.74
CA ARG A 214 0.89 -4.69 31.82
C ARG A 214 0.19 -3.54 31.10
N GLU A 215 0.68 -2.33 31.28
CA GLU A 215 0.14 -1.15 30.61
C GLU A 215 0.34 -1.22 29.10
N PHE A 216 1.56 -1.56 28.64
CA PHE A 216 1.85 -1.76 27.21
C PHE A 216 0.91 -2.79 26.60
N LYS A 217 0.74 -3.97 27.23
CA LYS A 217 -0.16 -5.03 26.74
C LYS A 217 -1.61 -4.56 26.65
N ARG A 218 -2.08 -3.81 27.65
CA ARG A 218 -3.45 -3.25 27.68
C ARG A 218 -3.66 -2.27 26.52
N ILE A 219 -2.76 -1.30 26.37
CA ILE A 219 -2.84 -0.27 25.33
C ILE A 219 -2.70 -0.90 23.94
N LEU A 220 -1.78 -1.84 23.76
CA LEU A 220 -1.61 -2.56 22.49
C LEU A 220 -2.89 -3.31 22.07
N LYS A 221 -3.61 -3.92 23.02
CA LYS A 221 -4.88 -4.59 22.72
C LYS A 221 -5.91 -3.61 22.15
N LEU A 222 -6.07 -2.45 22.78
CA LEU A 222 -6.97 -1.39 22.31
C LEU A 222 -6.53 -0.84 20.94
N ALA A 223 -5.22 -0.65 20.75
CA ALA A 223 -4.66 -0.14 19.50
C ALA A 223 -4.90 -1.09 18.31
N ILE A 224 -4.82 -2.41 18.54
CA ILE A 224 -5.17 -3.47 17.56
C ILE A 224 -6.69 -3.49 17.29
N GLU A 225 -7.51 -3.00 18.22
CA GLU A 225 -8.95 -2.83 18.04
C GLU A 225 -9.31 -1.52 17.31
N ASN A 226 -8.30 -0.78 16.82
CA ASN A 226 -8.41 0.51 16.13
C ASN A 226 -8.81 1.69 17.03
N ASP A 227 -8.56 1.60 18.34
CA ASP A 227 -8.67 2.76 19.21
C ASP A 227 -7.55 3.76 18.88
N SER A 228 -7.93 4.94 18.39
CA SER A 228 -7.01 5.94 17.85
C SER A 228 -6.14 6.58 18.95
N THR A 229 -6.67 6.74 20.17
CA THR A 229 -5.93 7.22 21.34
C THR A 229 -4.92 6.18 21.80
N ALA A 230 -5.28 4.90 21.81
CA ALA A 230 -4.36 3.81 22.13
C ALA A 230 -3.25 3.70 21.07
N GLN A 231 -3.56 3.92 19.79
CA GLN A 231 -2.54 4.02 18.74
C GLN A 231 -1.58 5.18 18.98
N ASN A 232 -2.08 6.36 19.39
CA ASN A 232 -1.22 7.48 19.78
C ASN A 232 -0.30 7.11 20.94
N ASN A 233 -0.86 6.45 21.95
CA ASN A 233 -0.12 6.00 23.13
C ASN A 233 0.94 4.95 22.75
N MET A 234 0.66 4.03 21.84
CA MET A 234 1.66 3.11 21.29
C MET A 234 2.81 3.86 20.61
N GLY A 235 2.52 4.95 19.90
CA GLY A 235 3.54 5.86 19.38
C GLY A 235 4.43 6.41 20.50
N ASN A 236 3.84 6.84 21.62
CA ASN A 236 4.57 7.32 22.80
C ASN A 236 5.44 6.23 23.46
N PHE A 237 4.94 4.99 23.56
CA PHE A 237 5.71 3.84 24.07
C PHE A 237 7.02 3.68 23.28
N TYR A 238 6.96 3.71 21.94
CA TYR A 238 8.15 3.61 21.08
C TYR A 238 8.98 4.89 21.00
N LYS A 239 8.38 6.09 21.09
CA LYS A 239 9.13 7.36 21.08
C LYS A 239 10.02 7.50 22.31
N TYR A 240 9.50 7.15 23.48
CA TYR A 240 10.18 7.34 24.77
C TYR A 240 10.83 6.06 25.33
N GLY A 241 10.65 4.91 24.68
CA GLY A 241 11.19 3.63 25.18
C GLY A 241 10.59 3.22 26.53
N LYS A 242 9.33 3.58 26.80
CA LYS A 242 8.63 3.11 28.01
C LYS A 242 8.24 1.67 27.74
N GLY A 243 8.66 0.67 28.52
CA GLY A 243 8.21 -0.73 28.34
C GLY A 243 8.58 -1.43 27.01
N THR A 244 9.35 -0.79 26.14
CA THR A 244 9.95 -1.27 24.86
C THR A 244 11.19 -0.42 24.56
N ASP A 245 11.97 -0.77 23.54
CA ASP A 245 13.06 0.08 23.06
C ASP A 245 12.55 1.31 22.32
N ARG A 246 13.31 2.41 22.43
CA ARG A 246 13.08 3.59 21.62
C ARG A 246 13.22 3.21 20.13
N ASN A 247 12.16 3.43 19.36
CA ASN A 247 12.15 3.16 17.94
C ASN A 247 11.30 4.21 17.21
N GLU A 248 11.97 5.15 16.55
CA GLU A 248 11.32 6.28 15.90
C GLU A 248 10.48 5.86 14.70
N LYS A 249 10.89 4.81 13.96
CA LYS A 249 10.10 4.29 12.83
C LYS A 249 8.78 3.68 13.31
N LYS A 250 8.81 2.84 14.34
CA LYS A 250 7.59 2.29 14.95
C LYS A 250 6.72 3.41 15.54
N ALA A 251 7.32 4.40 16.20
CA ALA A 251 6.58 5.55 16.72
C ALA A 251 5.84 6.29 15.60
N PHE A 252 6.54 6.61 14.50
CA PHE A 252 5.96 7.24 13.32
C PHE A 252 4.81 6.43 12.71
N GLU A 253 4.96 5.10 12.60
CA GLU A 253 3.90 4.22 12.09
C GLU A 253 2.64 4.24 12.97
N TRP A 254 2.79 4.20 14.29
CA TRP A 254 1.66 4.24 15.23
C TRP A 254 0.99 5.61 15.28
N TYR A 255 1.76 6.70 15.30
CA TYR A 255 1.20 8.06 15.16
C TYR A 255 0.48 8.23 13.82
N THR A 256 1.01 7.64 12.74
CA THR A 256 0.34 7.66 11.42
C THR A 256 -1.02 6.97 11.48
N LYS A 257 -1.11 5.78 12.09
CA LYS A 257 -2.39 5.07 12.27
C LYS A 257 -3.38 5.90 13.09
N SER A 258 -2.92 6.45 14.21
CA SER A 258 -3.72 7.28 15.10
C SER A 258 -4.26 8.54 14.40
N ALA A 259 -3.40 9.23 13.65
CA ALA A 259 -3.75 10.45 12.92
C ALA A 259 -4.76 10.18 11.80
N ILE A 260 -4.59 9.10 11.05
CA ILE A 260 -5.53 8.66 10.00
C ILE A 260 -6.89 8.27 10.62
N ALA A 261 -6.89 7.68 11.81
CA ALA A 261 -8.09 7.38 12.57
C ALA A 261 -8.73 8.61 13.26
N GLY A 262 -8.20 9.82 13.03
CA GLY A 262 -8.81 11.08 13.47
C GLY A 262 -8.45 11.52 14.89
N CYS A 263 -7.49 10.88 15.57
CA CYS A 263 -7.04 11.35 16.87
C CYS A 263 -6.30 12.69 16.74
N ALA A 264 -6.78 13.74 17.42
CA ALA A 264 -6.20 15.08 17.33
C ALA A 264 -4.75 15.11 17.85
N ASP A 265 -4.45 14.41 18.95
CA ASP A 265 -3.07 14.26 19.46
C ASP A 265 -2.19 13.45 18.50
N GLY A 266 -2.74 12.40 17.90
CA GLY A 266 -2.05 11.61 16.87
C GLY A 266 -1.67 12.46 15.67
N GLN A 267 -2.57 13.34 15.21
CA GLN A 267 -2.29 14.32 14.15
C GLN A 267 -1.21 15.31 14.56
N CYS A 268 -1.24 15.82 15.80
CA CYS A 268 -0.19 16.70 16.32
C CYS A 268 1.17 15.98 16.33
N ASN A 269 1.23 14.76 16.87
CA ASN A 269 2.45 13.98 16.96
C ASN A 269 3.00 13.60 15.58
N LEU A 270 2.12 13.32 14.62
CA LEU A 270 2.54 13.08 13.23
C LEU A 270 3.11 14.34 12.58
N GLY A 271 2.50 15.51 12.82
CA GLY A 271 3.04 16.80 12.41
C GLY A 271 4.44 17.04 13.00
N PHE A 272 4.62 16.73 14.28
CA PHE A 272 5.89 16.81 14.98
C PHE A 272 6.96 15.88 14.40
N CYS A 273 6.58 14.65 14.02
CA CYS A 273 7.48 13.73 13.34
C CYS A 273 7.97 14.31 12.00
N TYR A 274 7.09 14.88 11.18
CA TYR A 274 7.48 15.49 9.91
C TYR A 274 8.32 16.77 10.10
N ALA A 275 8.01 17.61 11.09
CA ALA A 275 8.78 18.82 11.36
C ALA A 275 10.24 18.53 11.78
N ASN A 276 10.46 17.40 12.45
CA ASN A 276 11.74 17.04 13.04
C ASN A 276 12.45 15.85 12.38
N GLY A 277 11.82 15.19 11.40
CA GLY A 277 12.37 14.00 10.75
C GLY A 277 12.43 12.77 11.66
N ILE A 278 11.47 12.60 12.57
CA ILE A 278 11.44 11.47 13.52
C ILE A 278 10.76 10.28 12.83
N GLY A 279 11.54 9.22 12.56
CA GLY A 279 11.05 8.02 11.89
C GLY A 279 10.71 8.18 10.40
N THR A 280 10.89 9.39 9.86
CA THR A 280 10.60 9.76 8.46
C THR A 280 11.53 10.91 8.03
N ALA A 281 11.54 11.25 6.74
CA ALA A 281 12.24 12.44 6.27
C ALA A 281 11.52 13.72 6.75
N LYS A 282 12.30 14.76 7.08
CA LYS A 282 11.76 16.06 7.45
C LYS A 282 10.96 16.67 6.29
N ASP A 283 9.75 17.13 6.56
CA ASP A 283 8.84 17.72 5.58
C ASP A 283 7.93 18.76 6.27
N ASN A 284 8.33 20.04 6.17
CA ASN A 284 7.60 21.12 6.82
C ASN A 284 6.19 21.35 6.26
N LYS A 285 5.95 21.02 4.98
CA LYS A 285 4.61 21.15 4.38
C LYS A 285 3.65 20.12 4.97
N LYS A 286 4.08 18.85 5.06
CA LYS A 286 3.29 17.81 5.74
C LYS A 286 3.11 18.11 7.22
N ALA A 287 4.13 18.64 7.89
CA ALA A 287 4.01 19.06 9.28
C ALA A 287 2.87 20.09 9.45
N PHE A 288 2.89 21.15 8.62
CA PHE A 288 1.85 22.17 8.60
C PHE A 288 0.45 21.59 8.34
N GLU A 289 0.30 20.70 7.36
CA GLU A 289 -0.98 20.03 7.06
C GLU A 289 -1.51 19.23 8.25
N TRP A 290 -0.66 18.47 8.94
CA TRP A 290 -1.07 17.66 10.09
C TRP A 290 -1.34 18.48 11.34
N TYR A 291 -0.55 19.53 11.60
CA TYR A 291 -0.86 20.50 12.65
C TYR A 291 -2.17 21.23 12.37
N THR A 292 -2.45 21.57 11.11
CA THR A 292 -3.74 22.17 10.71
C THR A 292 -4.91 21.26 11.06
N LYS A 293 -4.85 19.98 10.70
CA LYS A 293 -5.89 19.00 11.06
C LYS A 293 -6.06 18.88 12.57
N SER A 294 -4.96 18.78 13.30
CA SER A 294 -4.94 18.68 14.76
C SER A 294 -5.56 19.91 15.44
N ALA A 295 -5.22 21.11 14.94
CA ALA A 295 -5.72 22.37 15.47
C ALA A 295 -7.22 22.55 15.23
N ILE A 296 -7.70 22.18 14.04
CA ILE A 296 -9.13 22.17 13.69
C ILE A 296 -9.90 21.16 14.56
N ALA A 297 -9.28 20.02 14.88
CA ALA A 297 -9.84 19.03 15.79
C ALA A 297 -9.77 19.43 17.29
N GLY A 298 -9.29 20.63 17.61
CA GLY A 298 -9.30 21.19 18.96
C GLY A 298 -8.12 20.79 19.85
N CYS A 299 -7.06 20.16 19.31
CA CYS A 299 -5.88 19.86 20.12
C CYS A 299 -5.10 21.14 20.42
N ALA A 300 -4.95 21.50 21.70
CA ALA A 300 -4.26 22.73 22.10
C ALA A 300 -2.79 22.75 21.66
N ASN A 301 -2.08 21.61 21.76
CA ASN A 301 -0.73 21.45 21.19
C ASN A 301 -0.71 21.69 19.68
N GLY A 302 -1.69 21.14 18.96
CA GLY A 302 -1.84 21.33 17.51
C GLY A 302 -2.06 22.80 17.13
N GLN A 303 -2.93 23.49 17.88
CA GLN A 303 -3.19 24.93 17.72
C GLN A 303 -1.92 25.76 17.95
N CYS A 304 -1.17 25.51 19.02
CA CYS A 304 0.09 26.20 19.27
C CYS A 304 1.12 25.95 18.17
N ASN A 305 1.28 24.69 17.74
CA ASN A 305 2.22 24.35 16.66
C ASN A 305 1.82 25.00 15.32
N LEU A 306 0.53 25.11 15.04
CA LEU A 306 0.05 25.82 13.86
C LEU A 306 0.32 27.33 13.94
N GLY A 307 0.10 27.94 15.11
CA GLY A 307 0.48 29.33 15.37
C GLY A 307 1.97 29.56 15.13
N PHE A 308 2.81 28.65 15.63
CA PHE A 308 4.26 28.68 15.41
C PHE A 308 4.66 28.54 13.94
N CYS A 309 3.93 27.72 13.18
CA CYS A 309 4.16 27.62 11.74
C CYS A 309 3.86 28.93 11.01
N TYR A 310 2.77 29.61 11.35
CA TYR A 310 2.44 30.91 10.77
C TYR A 310 3.41 32.01 11.21
N ALA A 311 3.84 32.06 12.47
CA ALA A 311 4.78 33.08 12.96
C ALA A 311 6.16 32.99 12.26
N ASN A 312 6.57 31.78 11.87
CA ASN A 312 7.90 31.50 11.32
C ASN A 312 7.91 31.13 9.83
N GLY A 313 6.75 31.07 9.17
CA GLY A 313 6.65 30.64 7.77
C GLY A 313 7.06 29.17 7.54
N ILE A 314 6.74 28.26 8.47
CA ILE A 314 7.11 26.85 8.38
C ILE A 314 6.03 26.10 7.61
N GLY A 315 6.34 25.67 6.39
CA GLY A 315 5.41 24.93 5.52
C GLY A 315 4.29 25.79 4.92
N THR A 316 4.24 27.08 5.28
CA THR A 316 3.29 28.09 4.81
C THR A 316 3.97 29.46 4.75
N ALA A 317 3.31 30.48 4.20
CA ALA A 317 3.78 31.86 4.29
C ALA A 317 3.66 32.38 5.73
N LYS A 318 4.58 33.25 6.13
CA LYS A 318 4.52 33.92 7.44
C LYS A 318 3.27 34.80 7.53
N ASP A 319 2.54 34.73 8.64
CA ASP A 319 1.29 35.45 8.88
C ASP A 319 1.07 35.64 10.39
N ASP A 320 1.50 36.78 10.92
CA ASP A 320 1.47 37.03 12.37
C ASP A 320 0.04 37.15 12.93
N ASN A 321 -0.93 37.61 12.13
CA ASN A 321 -2.34 37.67 12.54
C ASN A 321 -2.91 36.26 12.75
N LYS A 322 -2.67 35.35 11.80
CA LYS A 322 -3.09 33.94 11.98
C LYS A 322 -2.33 33.26 13.11
N ALA A 323 -1.06 33.58 13.29
CA ALA A 323 -0.29 33.06 14.41
C ALA A 323 -0.95 33.42 15.74
N PHE A 324 -1.27 34.71 15.93
CA PHE A 324 -1.99 35.22 17.09
C PHE A 324 -3.33 34.51 17.30
N GLU A 325 -4.18 34.38 16.28
CA GLU A 325 -5.47 33.69 16.39
C GLU A 325 -5.34 32.24 16.89
N TRP A 326 -4.35 31.49 16.39
CA TRP A 326 -4.14 30.10 16.78
C TRP A 326 -3.49 29.95 18.16
N TYR A 327 -2.55 30.83 18.49
CA TYR A 327 -2.01 30.89 19.84
C TYR A 327 -3.09 31.23 20.87
N LEU A 328 -4.02 32.13 20.54
CA LEU A 328 -5.08 32.56 21.46
C LEU A 328 -6.02 31.40 21.76
N LYS A 329 -6.48 30.69 20.71
CA LYS A 329 -7.28 29.47 20.87
C LYS A 329 -6.58 28.40 21.73
N SER A 330 -5.27 28.24 21.55
CA SER A 330 -4.48 27.29 22.33
C SER A 330 -4.34 27.70 23.80
N ALA A 331 -4.09 29.00 24.06
CA ALA A 331 -3.97 29.56 25.39
C ALA A 331 -5.30 29.54 26.17
N GLU A 332 -6.42 29.76 25.47
CA GLU A 332 -7.78 29.62 26.00
C GLU A 332 -8.11 28.16 26.36
N ASN A 333 -7.57 27.19 25.62
CA ASN A 333 -7.59 25.77 25.97
C ASN A 333 -6.51 25.38 27.01
N GLU A 334 -6.06 26.35 27.81
CA GLU A 334 -5.15 26.19 28.95
C GLU A 334 -3.74 25.67 28.61
N PHE A 335 -3.31 25.74 27.35
CA PHE A 335 -1.95 25.34 27.01
C PHE A 335 -0.93 26.40 27.42
N GLU A 336 -0.07 26.03 28.36
CA GLU A 336 0.83 26.92 29.10
C GLU A 336 1.87 27.61 28.19
N ILE A 337 2.39 26.89 27.19
CA ILE A 337 3.36 27.47 26.23
C ILE A 337 2.68 28.52 25.35
N ALA A 338 1.43 28.29 24.95
CA ALA A 338 0.68 29.26 24.14
C ALA A 338 0.29 30.51 24.94
N GLN A 339 0.02 30.37 26.25
CA GLN A 339 -0.21 31.52 27.13
C GLN A 339 1.00 32.47 27.14
N ASN A 340 2.22 31.91 27.18
CA ASN A 340 3.44 32.71 27.09
C ASN A 340 3.59 33.40 25.71
N TYR A 341 3.29 32.69 24.61
CA TYR A 341 3.31 33.30 23.27
C TYR A 341 2.27 34.41 23.11
N ILE A 342 1.09 34.28 23.69
CA ILE A 342 0.09 35.35 23.68
C ILE A 342 0.52 36.55 24.52
N GLY A 343 1.20 36.32 25.65
CA GLY A 343 1.88 37.38 26.39
C GLY A 343 2.86 38.15 25.50
N ASP A 344 3.71 37.44 24.74
CA ASP A 344 4.63 38.06 23.78
C ASP A 344 3.89 38.82 22.67
N CYS A 345 2.80 38.27 22.14
CA CYS A 345 1.98 38.93 21.12
C CYS A 345 1.45 40.28 21.60
N TYR A 346 0.87 40.36 22.79
CA TYR A 346 0.36 41.62 23.33
C TYR A 346 1.47 42.58 23.77
N ASN A 347 2.60 42.07 24.28
CA ASN A 347 3.71 42.93 24.71
C ASN A 347 4.37 43.63 23.51
N TYR A 348 4.60 42.89 22.42
CA TYR A 348 5.34 43.38 21.26
C TYR A 348 4.44 43.83 20.10
N GLY A 349 3.13 43.57 20.15
CA GLY A 349 2.18 43.90 19.08
C GLY A 349 2.30 42.97 17.87
N ILE A 350 2.49 41.67 18.13
CA ILE A 350 2.65 40.66 17.07
C ILE A 350 1.28 40.08 16.74
N GLY A 351 0.76 40.43 15.56
CA GLY A 351 -0.55 39.97 15.09
C GLY A 351 -1.75 40.60 15.81
N THR A 352 -1.49 41.56 16.71
CA THR A 352 -2.49 42.30 17.51
C THR A 352 -1.88 43.64 17.95
N ASP A 353 -2.70 44.54 18.47
CA ASP A 353 -2.22 45.79 19.04
C ASP A 353 -1.49 45.56 20.37
N LYS A 354 -0.50 46.41 20.68
CA LYS A 354 0.20 46.35 21.95
C LYS A 354 -0.76 46.62 23.11
N ASP A 355 -0.73 45.75 24.12
CA ASP A 355 -1.58 45.83 25.30
C ASP A 355 -0.83 45.26 26.51
N LYS A 356 -0.17 46.13 27.29
CA LYS A 356 0.66 45.74 28.43
C LYS A 356 -0.17 45.00 29.49
N ASP A 357 -1.42 45.40 29.72
CA ASP A 357 -2.28 44.78 30.72
C ASP A 357 -2.67 43.35 30.34
N LYS A 358 -3.04 43.12 29.07
CA LYS A 358 -3.29 41.76 28.57
C LYS A 358 -2.01 40.93 28.55
N ALA A 359 -0.86 41.50 28.22
CA ALA A 359 0.42 40.80 28.29
C ALA A 359 0.71 40.31 29.72
N ILE A 360 0.58 41.19 30.72
CA ILE A 360 0.76 40.84 32.15
C ILE A 360 -0.21 39.73 32.56
N TYR A 361 -1.49 39.84 32.17
CA TYR A 361 -2.50 38.81 32.47
C TYR A 361 -2.07 37.42 31.94
N TRP A 362 -1.67 37.34 30.69
CA TRP A 362 -1.29 36.06 30.08
C TRP A 362 0.03 35.50 30.60
N TYR A 363 1.03 36.34 30.86
CA TYR A 363 2.27 35.88 31.50
C TYR A 363 2.05 35.38 32.93
N LYS A 364 1.19 36.03 33.73
CA LYS A 364 0.82 35.52 35.05
C LYS A 364 0.17 34.13 34.95
N LYS A 365 -0.78 33.97 34.02
CA LYS A 365 -1.43 32.67 33.79
C LYS A 365 -0.44 31.59 33.37
N ALA A 366 0.51 31.92 32.48
CA ALA A 366 1.58 31.00 32.08
C ALA A 366 2.49 30.61 33.26
N LEU A 367 2.84 31.57 34.12
CA LEU A 367 3.66 31.36 35.31
C LEU A 367 2.95 30.46 36.33
N ASP A 368 1.66 30.70 36.58
CA ASP A 368 0.83 29.86 37.45
C ASP A 368 0.74 28.41 36.94
N ASN A 369 0.80 28.23 35.62
CA ASN A 369 0.87 26.92 34.95
C ASN A 369 2.30 26.37 34.77
N GLY A 370 3.31 27.01 35.36
CA GLY A 370 4.67 26.48 35.48
C GLY A 370 5.68 26.96 34.44
N ILE A 371 5.33 27.90 33.54
CA ILE A 371 6.28 28.53 32.62
C ILE A 371 7.10 29.58 33.37
N ARG A 372 8.32 29.19 33.75
CA ARG A 372 9.20 30.05 34.56
C ARG A 372 9.71 31.25 33.78
N GLU A 373 9.87 31.10 32.47
CA GLU A 373 10.28 32.17 31.54
C GLU A 373 9.32 33.37 31.59
N ALA A 374 8.05 33.14 31.92
CA ALA A 374 7.06 34.21 32.03
C ALA A 374 7.37 35.17 33.20
N LYS A 375 8.11 34.72 34.21
CA LYS A 375 8.56 35.60 35.31
C LYS A 375 9.49 36.69 34.81
N ASP A 376 10.50 36.33 34.03
CA ASP A 376 11.46 37.30 33.48
C ASP A 376 10.76 38.33 32.56
N LYS A 377 9.73 37.88 31.83
CA LYS A 377 8.89 38.75 31.00
C LYS A 377 8.07 39.74 31.83
N LEU A 378 7.50 39.30 32.95
CA LEU A 378 6.77 40.16 33.89
C LEU A 378 7.68 41.20 34.53
N ASP A 379 8.84 40.77 35.02
CA ASP A 379 9.82 41.67 35.66
C ASP A 379 10.27 42.76 34.68
N TYR A 380 10.50 42.40 33.41
CA TYR A 380 10.83 43.35 32.35
C TYR A 380 9.71 44.38 32.10
N ILE A 381 8.45 43.93 32.00
CA ILE A 381 7.32 44.85 31.79
C ILE A 381 7.15 45.79 32.98
N TYR A 382 7.26 45.29 34.20
CA TYR A 382 7.14 46.13 35.40
C TYR A 382 8.24 47.16 35.50
N TRP A 383 9.48 46.79 35.16
CA TRP A 383 10.59 47.73 35.09
C TRP A 383 10.31 48.84 34.06
N MET A 384 9.84 48.51 32.86
CA MET A 384 9.48 49.52 31.85
C MET A 384 8.35 50.46 32.29
N ILE A 385 7.35 49.97 33.04
CA ILE A 385 6.25 50.80 33.54
C ILE A 385 6.73 51.81 34.60
N ILE A 386 7.77 51.48 35.35
CA ILE A 386 8.33 52.36 36.38
C ILE A 386 9.21 53.46 35.75
N GLU A 387 9.80 53.20 34.57
CA GLU A 387 10.67 54.15 33.87
C GLU A 387 9.96 55.04 32.84
N ASP A 388 8.75 54.69 32.40
CA ASP A 388 7.84 55.51 31.56
C ASP A 388 7.05 56.52 32.42
#